data_AF-A0AA86MZN5-F1
#
_entry.id   AF-A0AA86MZN5-F1
#
_cell.length_a   1.000
_cell.length_b   1.000
_cell.length_c   1.000
_cell.angle_alpha   90.00
_cell.angle_beta   90.00
_cell.angle_gamma   90.00
#
_symmetry.space_group_name_H-M   'P 1'
#
loop_
_entity.id
_entity.type
_entity.pdbx_description
1 polymer ?
#
loop_
_entity_poly.entity_id
_entity_poly.type
_entity_poly.pdbx_seq_one_letter_code
_entity_poly.pdbx_strand_id
1 'polypeptide(L)'
;MTGPTARPMMSTIMGILVLLLFGCAGGDIKEASARWDKWLGTHKDDRVREMGLPTRCYSFRDGAEVCEWSQQGEGGRMESMVIAFDQNGLACQWEYRDFYGQHRSRALCPH
;
A
#
# COMPACT_ATOMS: atom_id res chain seq x y z
N MET A 1 55.27 50.43 8.02
CA MET A 1 54.27 49.94 8.98
C MET A 1 53.41 48.91 8.27
N THR A 2 53.63 47.64 8.61
CA THR A 2 52.97 46.46 8.04
C THR A 2 51.70 46.15 8.82
N GLY A 3 50.56 46.01 8.13
CA GLY A 3 49.29 45.54 8.70
C GLY A 3 48.76 44.39 7.84
N PRO A 4 48.28 43.28 8.43
CA PRO A 4 47.86 42.11 7.67
C PRO A 4 46.46 42.32 7.07
N THR A 5 46.34 42.09 5.76
CA THR A 5 45.05 41.96 5.06
C THR A 5 44.45 40.59 5.38
N ALA A 6 43.45 40.59 6.27
CA ALA A 6 42.63 39.42 6.56
C ALA A 6 41.76 39.08 5.34
N ARG A 7 41.85 37.83 4.86
CA ARG A 7 41.02 37.29 3.80
C ARG A 7 39.61 36.99 4.34
N PRO A 8 38.52 37.40 3.66
CA PRO A 8 37.20 36.87 3.99
C PRO A 8 37.11 35.40 3.58
N MET A 9 36.87 34.59 4.60
CA MET A 9 36.65 33.15 4.59
C MET A 9 35.42 32.84 3.72
N MET A 10 35.61 32.01 2.69
CA MET A 10 34.55 31.50 1.82
C MET A 10 33.41 30.92 2.65
N SER A 11 32.22 31.49 2.45
CA SER A 11 30.95 31.07 3.05
C SER A 11 30.50 29.73 2.45
N THR A 12 31.00 28.62 3.00
CA THR A 12 30.54 27.26 2.71
C THR A 12 29.53 26.82 3.77
N ILE A 13 28.38 27.49 3.87
CA ILE A 13 27.24 27.02 4.69
C ILE A 13 26.01 26.72 3.82
N MET A 14 26.00 27.15 2.55
CA MET A 14 24.83 27.04 1.66
C MET A 14 24.83 25.77 0.79
N GLY A 15 25.12 24.61 1.38
CA GLY A 15 25.13 23.33 0.66
C GLY A 15 24.43 22.16 1.37
N ILE A 16 24.18 22.26 2.69
CA ILE A 16 23.70 21.13 3.49
C ILE A 16 22.15 21.10 3.59
N LEU A 17 21.46 22.19 3.28
CA LEU A 17 20.00 22.27 3.43
C LEU A 17 19.20 21.56 2.31
N VAL A 18 19.83 21.23 1.18
CA VAL A 18 19.12 20.66 0.01
C VAL A 18 19.01 19.14 0.08
N LEU A 19 19.85 18.46 0.88
CA LEU A 19 19.86 16.99 0.97
C LEU A 19 18.79 16.39 1.91
N LEU A 20 18.03 17.22 2.63
CA LEU A 20 16.94 16.75 3.51
C LEU A 20 15.58 16.62 2.80
N LEU A 21 15.50 16.94 1.49
CA LEU A 21 14.27 16.82 0.71
C LEU A 21 14.12 15.50 -0.05
N PHE A 22 15.05 14.55 0.12
CA PHE A 22 14.82 13.17 -0.31
C PHE A 22 13.87 12.48 0.69
N GLY A 23 12.61 12.92 0.66
CA GLY A 23 11.50 12.28 1.35
C GLY A 23 11.45 10.80 0.97
N CYS A 24 11.35 9.97 2.00
CA CYS A 24 11.22 8.52 1.88
C CYS A 24 10.08 8.16 0.91
N ALA A 25 10.41 7.56 -0.23
CA ALA A 25 9.48 7.00 -1.22
C ALA A 25 8.77 5.72 -0.69
N GLY A 26 8.15 5.81 0.49
CA GLY A 26 7.48 4.68 1.16
C GLY A 26 6.10 5.03 1.73
N GLY A 27 5.48 6.10 1.24
CA GLY A 27 4.17 6.58 1.70
C GLY A 27 3.00 5.79 1.11
N ASP A 28 3.06 5.46 -0.18
CA ASP A 28 1.90 4.99 -0.95
C ASP A 28 1.32 3.67 -0.43
N ILE A 29 2.18 2.70 -0.10
CA ILE A 29 1.72 1.39 0.36
C ILE A 29 1.18 1.45 1.80
N LYS A 30 1.75 2.30 2.67
CA LYS A 30 1.24 2.46 4.04
C LYS A 30 -0.13 3.09 4.03
N GLU A 31 -0.33 4.12 3.21
CA GLU A 31 -1.64 4.76 3.05
C GLU A 31 -2.65 3.80 2.40
N ALA A 32 -2.25 3.06 1.37
CA ALA A 32 -3.09 2.05 0.73
C ALA A 32 -3.51 0.95 1.71
N SER A 33 -2.59 0.43 2.54
CA SER A 33 -2.90 -0.56 3.57
C SER A 33 -3.90 -0.04 4.60
N ALA A 34 -3.77 1.21 5.04
CA ALA A 34 -4.71 1.83 5.97
C ALA A 34 -6.11 2.00 5.36
N ARG A 35 -6.19 2.19 4.03
CA ARG A 35 -7.47 2.17 3.30
C ARG A 35 -8.07 0.77 3.25
N TRP A 36 -7.27 -0.25 2.94
CA TRP A 36 -7.75 -1.63 2.83
C TRP A 36 -8.14 -2.24 4.18
N ASP A 37 -7.49 -1.81 5.28
CA ASP A 37 -7.90 -2.19 6.64
C ASP A 37 -9.33 -1.73 6.97
N LYS A 38 -9.85 -0.66 6.33
CA LYS A 38 -11.24 -0.23 6.49
C LYS A 38 -12.24 -1.15 5.79
N TRP A 39 -11.79 -2.04 4.92
CA TRP A 39 -12.66 -3.02 4.27
C TRP A 39 -13.00 -4.17 5.20
N LEU A 40 -12.20 -4.42 6.24
CA LEU A 40 -12.46 -5.46 7.22
C LEU A 40 -13.83 -5.22 7.88
N GLY A 41 -14.68 -6.23 7.88
CA GLY A 41 -16.06 -6.18 8.36
C GLY A 41 -17.07 -5.62 7.35
N THR A 42 -16.66 -5.28 6.13
CA THR A 42 -17.58 -4.83 5.06
C THR A 42 -18.03 -5.99 4.18
N HIS A 43 -19.16 -5.85 3.50
CA HIS A 43 -19.71 -6.91 2.65
C HIS A 43 -18.96 -7.02 1.31
N LYS A 44 -18.93 -8.24 0.77
CA LYS A 44 -18.43 -8.52 -0.59
C LYS A 44 -19.03 -7.61 -1.65
N ASP A 45 -20.33 -7.34 -1.57
CA ASP A 45 -21.04 -6.49 -2.55
C ASP A 45 -20.50 -5.06 -2.61
N ASP A 46 -19.99 -4.53 -1.48
CA ASP A 46 -19.35 -3.21 -1.47
C ASP A 46 -18.02 -3.24 -2.22
N ARG A 47 -17.24 -4.32 -2.06
CA ARG A 47 -15.99 -4.52 -2.82
C ARG A 47 -16.27 -4.65 -4.31
N VAL A 48 -17.34 -5.37 -4.69
CA VAL A 48 -17.75 -5.52 -6.09
C VAL A 48 -18.21 -4.18 -6.69
N ARG A 49 -18.94 -3.37 -5.91
CA ARG A 49 -19.38 -2.04 -6.35
C ARG A 49 -18.20 -1.08 -6.56
N GLU A 50 -17.18 -1.16 -5.70
CA GLU A 50 -16.02 -0.26 -5.75
C GLU A 50 -14.94 -0.71 -6.75
N MET A 51 -14.63 -2.01 -6.82
CA MET A 51 -13.52 -2.55 -7.62
C MET A 51 -13.98 -3.28 -8.89
N GLY A 52 -15.28 -3.45 -9.09
CA GLY A 52 -15.85 -4.28 -10.15
C GLY A 52 -15.91 -5.76 -9.78
N LEU A 53 -16.27 -6.60 -10.75
CA LEU A 53 -16.34 -8.05 -10.55
C LEU A 53 -14.93 -8.63 -10.31
N PRO A 54 -14.78 -9.58 -9.38
CA PRO A 54 -13.50 -10.25 -9.17
C PRO A 54 -13.12 -11.07 -10.41
N THR A 55 -11.82 -11.13 -10.68
CA THR A 55 -11.27 -11.99 -11.74
C THR A 55 -11.53 -13.46 -11.44
N ARG A 56 -11.44 -13.83 -10.15
CA ARG A 56 -11.72 -15.19 -9.68
C ARG A 56 -12.36 -15.11 -8.30
N CYS A 57 -13.27 -16.01 -8.01
CA CYS A 57 -13.74 -16.21 -6.65
C CYS A 57 -14.00 -17.68 -6.38
N TYR A 58 -13.63 -18.13 -5.18
CA TYR A 58 -13.82 -19.49 -4.72
C TYR A 58 -14.63 -19.48 -3.43
N SER A 59 -15.70 -20.28 -3.40
CA SER A 59 -16.57 -20.44 -2.23
C SER A 59 -16.31 -21.80 -1.58
N PHE A 60 -16.20 -21.81 -0.25
CA PHE A 60 -16.02 -23.00 0.57
C PHE A 60 -17.38 -23.57 1.01
N ARG A 61 -17.39 -24.80 1.53
CA ARG A 61 -18.63 -25.50 1.93
C ARG A 61 -19.34 -24.86 3.12
N ASP A 62 -18.60 -24.17 3.97
CA ASP A 62 -19.08 -23.43 5.13
C ASP A 62 -19.64 -22.04 4.75
N GLY A 63 -19.57 -21.65 3.47
CA GLY A 63 -20.04 -20.37 2.97
C GLY A 63 -18.99 -19.26 3.01
N ALA A 64 -17.78 -19.52 3.52
CA ALA A 64 -16.66 -18.59 3.39
C ALA A 64 -16.25 -18.47 1.91
N GLU A 65 -15.62 -17.35 1.55
CA GLU A 65 -15.20 -17.09 0.18
C GLU A 65 -13.83 -16.42 0.11
N VAL A 66 -13.10 -16.66 -0.97
CA VAL A 66 -11.89 -15.92 -1.31
C VAL A 66 -12.00 -15.43 -2.74
N CYS A 67 -12.00 -14.11 -2.92
CA CYS A 67 -12.05 -13.49 -4.24
C CYS A 67 -10.74 -12.74 -4.55
N GLU A 68 -10.32 -12.81 -5.81
CA GLU A 68 -9.13 -12.15 -6.37
C GLU A 68 -9.56 -11.13 -7.43
N TRP A 69 -9.08 -9.90 -7.31
CA TRP A 69 -9.11 -8.86 -8.33
C TRP A 69 -7.71 -8.66 -8.87
N SER A 70 -7.47 -9.05 -10.12
CA SER A 70 -6.20 -8.82 -10.81
C SER A 70 -6.37 -7.67 -11.81
N GLN A 71 -5.44 -6.73 -11.81
CA GLN A 71 -5.43 -5.60 -12.74
C GLN A 71 -4.02 -5.32 -13.27
N GLN A 72 -3.93 -4.67 -14.43
CA GLN A 72 -2.66 -4.12 -14.88
C GLN A 72 -2.38 -2.84 -14.10
N GLY A 73 -1.35 -2.89 -13.27
CA GLY A 73 -0.78 -1.74 -12.57
C GLY A 73 0.10 -0.90 -13.48
N GLU A 74 0.81 0.05 -12.87
CA GLU A 74 1.65 0.99 -13.59
C GLU A 74 2.81 0.27 -14.30
N GLY A 75 3.06 0.64 -15.58
CA GLY A 75 4.07 -0.04 -16.40
C GLY A 75 3.65 -1.41 -16.93
N GLY A 76 2.34 -1.74 -16.93
CA GLY A 76 1.79 -2.95 -17.54
C GLY A 76 2.05 -4.23 -16.75
N ARG A 77 2.48 -4.11 -15.49
CA ARG A 77 2.71 -5.24 -14.59
C ARG A 77 1.38 -5.66 -13.96
N MET A 78 1.21 -6.94 -13.70
CA MET A 78 0.00 -7.43 -13.06
C MET A 78 0.08 -7.28 -11.55
N GLU A 79 -0.94 -6.69 -10.96
CA GLU A 79 -1.16 -6.54 -9.52
C GLU A 79 -2.40 -7.33 -9.13
N SER A 80 -2.44 -7.86 -7.91
CA SER A 80 -3.57 -8.65 -7.42
C SER A 80 -3.97 -8.26 -6.01
N MET A 81 -5.26 -8.04 -5.81
CA MET A 81 -5.91 -7.90 -4.51
C MET A 81 -6.74 -9.15 -4.22
N VAL A 82 -6.41 -9.87 -3.16
CA VAL A 82 -7.15 -11.02 -2.66
C VAL A 82 -7.86 -10.63 -1.37
N ILE A 83 -9.16 -10.88 -1.29
CA ILE A 83 -9.96 -10.64 -0.08
C ILE A 83 -10.66 -11.93 0.31
N ALA A 84 -10.50 -12.33 1.56
CA ALA A 84 -11.24 -13.42 2.17
C ALA A 84 -12.46 -12.86 2.91
N PHE A 85 -13.60 -13.52 2.72
CA PHE A 85 -14.87 -13.24 3.34
C PHE A 85 -15.26 -14.42 4.23
N ASP A 86 -15.76 -14.12 5.42
CA ASP A 86 -16.29 -15.15 6.32
C ASP A 86 -17.63 -15.71 5.79
N GLN A 87 -18.18 -16.67 6.52
CA GLN A 87 -19.48 -17.29 6.26
C GLN A 87 -20.68 -16.31 6.28
N ASN A 88 -20.50 -15.07 6.77
CA ASN A 88 -21.50 -14.00 6.71
C ASN A 88 -21.29 -13.07 5.49
N GLY A 89 -20.29 -13.35 4.65
CA GLY A 89 -19.91 -12.51 3.52
C GLY A 89 -19.19 -11.23 3.92
N LEU A 90 -18.60 -11.17 5.13
CA LEU A 90 -17.86 -10.02 5.63
C LEU A 90 -16.36 -10.21 5.41
N ALA A 91 -15.69 -9.20 4.87
CA ALA A 91 -14.25 -9.26 4.62
C ALA A 91 -13.50 -9.40 5.97
N CYS A 92 -12.67 -10.42 6.10
CA CYS A 92 -11.95 -10.71 7.34
C CYS A 92 -10.43 -10.72 7.16
N GLN A 93 -9.96 -10.77 5.91
CA GLN A 93 -8.55 -10.69 5.57
C GLN A 93 -8.37 -10.11 4.16
N TRP A 94 -7.30 -9.36 3.94
CA TRP A 94 -6.89 -8.93 2.60
C TRP A 94 -5.40 -9.20 2.36
N GLU A 95 -5.03 -9.43 1.12
CA GLU A 95 -3.67 -9.55 0.63
C GLU A 95 -3.54 -8.80 -0.69
N TYR A 96 -2.56 -7.90 -0.76
CA TYR A 96 -2.20 -7.18 -1.97
C TYR A 96 -0.82 -7.64 -2.42
N ARG A 97 -0.67 -7.94 -3.70
CA ARG A 97 0.60 -8.30 -4.31
C ARG A 97 0.84 -7.46 -5.55
N ASP A 98 2.01 -6.86 -5.59
CA ASP A 98 2.53 -6.14 -6.74
C ASP A 98 3.97 -6.59 -7.05
N PHE A 99 4.66 -5.82 -7.89
CA PHE A 99 6.05 -6.08 -8.22
C PHE A 99 7.02 -5.88 -7.05
N TYR A 100 6.68 -5.01 -6.09
CA TYR A 100 7.54 -4.64 -4.97
C TYR A 100 7.39 -5.58 -3.77
N GLY A 101 6.30 -6.34 -3.72
CA GLY A 101 6.15 -7.44 -2.79
C GLY A 101 4.71 -7.77 -2.47
N GLN A 102 4.51 -8.28 -1.26
CA GLN A 102 3.22 -8.69 -0.76
C GLN A 102 2.94 -7.99 0.56
N HIS A 103 1.74 -7.44 0.66
CA HIS A 103 1.18 -6.78 1.82
C HIS A 103 -0.10 -7.49 2.22
N ARG A 104 -0.41 -7.55 3.51
CA ARG A 104 -1.61 -8.20 4.01
C ARG A 104 -2.12 -7.54 5.28
N SER A 105 -3.41 -7.72 5.55
CA SER A 105 -3.99 -7.34 6.83
C SER A 105 -3.30 -8.04 7.99
N ARG A 106 -3.32 -7.40 9.16
CA ARG A 106 -2.98 -8.07 10.42
C ARG A 106 -4.09 -9.00 10.90
N ALA A 107 -5.34 -8.66 10.57
CA ALA A 107 -6.50 -9.49 10.84
C ALA A 107 -6.45 -10.78 10.00
N LEU A 108 -6.93 -11.86 10.60
CA LEU A 108 -7.11 -13.17 9.99
C LEU A 108 -8.59 -13.56 10.12
N CYS A 109 -9.07 -14.35 9.18
CA CYS A 109 -10.43 -14.87 9.27
C CYS A 109 -10.56 -15.83 10.46
N PRO A 110 -11.66 -15.72 11.24
CA PRO A 110 -11.94 -16.68 12.30
C PRO A 110 -12.20 -18.06 11.68
N HIS A 111 -11.61 -19.10 12.28
CA HIS A 111 -11.79 -20.50 11.91
C HIS A 111 -13.03 -21.10 12.57
#